data_AF-A0A2H5PY85-F1
#
_entry.id   AF-A0A2H5PY85-F1
#
_cell.length_a   1.000
_cell.length_b   1.000
_cell.length_c   1.000
_cell.angle_alpha   90.00
_cell.angle_beta   90.00
_cell.angle_gamma   90.00
#
_symmetry.space_group_name_H-M   'P 1'
#
loop_
_entity.id
_entity.type
_entity.pdbx_description
1 polymer ?
#
loop_
_entity_poly.entity_id
_entity_poly.type
_entity_poly.pdbx_seq_one_letter_code
_entity_poly.pdbx_strand_id
1 'polypeptide(L)'
;MMQVYIVYLGSLSRGEYETSSQHQSMEEVVSVFPSRTLQLHTTRSWDFMGFNQSITRKRSVESDIIVGITDTGIWPESKSFSDKGFGPVPKKWKGACKGGINFPCNNKIIRARYYPTPVVYDNIARDYEGHGTHAASIASGNEVN
;
A
#
# COMPACT_ATOMS: atom_id res chain seq x y z
N MET A 1 -4.15 -25.04 31.00
CA MET A 1 -3.84 -24.53 29.65
C MET A 1 -4.65 -23.26 29.47
N MET A 2 -4.02 -22.10 29.30
CA MET A 2 -4.72 -20.81 29.23
C MET A 2 -5.25 -20.61 27.80
N GLN A 3 -6.55 -20.43 27.64
CA GLN A 3 -7.18 -20.17 26.34
C GLN A 3 -7.48 -18.68 26.26
N VAL A 4 -7.08 -18.05 25.15
CA VAL A 4 -7.31 -16.62 24.89
C VAL A 4 -8.25 -16.52 23.70
N TYR A 5 -9.33 -15.76 23.86
CA TYR A 5 -10.33 -15.52 22.84
C TYR A 5 -10.32 -14.06 22.42
N ILE A 6 -10.50 -13.81 21.12
CA ILE A 6 -10.60 -12.46 20.55
C ILE A 6 -12.05 -12.23 20.16
N VAL A 7 -12.67 -11.18 20.69
CA VAL A 7 -13.98 -10.69 20.26
C VAL A 7 -13.76 -9.37 19.52
N TYR A 8 -14.05 -9.36 18.21
CA TYR A 8 -14.00 -8.15 17.39
C TYR A 8 -15.39 -7.53 17.32
N LEU A 9 -15.53 -6.33 17.86
CA LEU A 9 -16.74 -5.52 17.75
C LEU A 9 -16.43 -4.41 16.73
N GLY A 10 -17.17 -4.39 15.62
CA GLY A 10 -16.98 -3.41 14.55
C GLY A 10 -17.30 -1.97 14.98
N SER A 11 -17.20 -1.04 14.03
CA SER A 11 -17.48 0.38 14.29
C SER A 11 -18.98 0.61 14.57
N LEU A 12 -19.32 1.09 15.76
CA LEU A 12 -20.67 1.57 16.08
C LEU A 12 -20.93 2.94 15.44
N SER A 13 -22.20 3.22 15.14
CA SER A 13 -22.66 4.56 14.75
C SER A 13 -22.37 5.58 15.84
N ARG A 14 -21.89 6.76 15.44
CA ARG A 14 -21.52 7.86 16.34
C ARG A 14 -22.74 8.28 17.18
N GLY A 15 -22.69 8.09 18.49
CA GLY A 15 -23.69 8.62 19.44
C GLY A 15 -24.42 7.59 20.30
N GLU A 16 -24.17 6.29 20.12
CA GLU A 16 -24.82 5.24 20.91
C GLU A 16 -23.74 4.41 21.63
N TYR A 17 -23.68 4.55 22.96
CA TYR A 17 -22.92 3.73 23.93
C TYR A 17 -21.43 4.06 24.18
N GLU A 18 -21.10 4.31 25.45
CA GLU A 18 -19.73 4.17 25.99
C GLU A 18 -19.48 2.72 26.40
N THR A 19 -19.11 1.87 25.44
CA THR A 19 -18.84 0.43 25.65
C THR A 19 -17.68 0.15 26.61
N SER A 20 -16.80 1.12 26.85
CA SER A 20 -15.60 0.93 27.69
C SER A 20 -15.94 0.70 29.16
N SER A 21 -16.95 1.38 29.71
CA SER A 21 -17.26 1.32 31.15
C SER A 21 -17.94 0.01 31.56
N GLN A 22 -18.79 -0.55 30.71
CA GLN A 22 -19.50 -1.81 30.98
C GLN A 22 -18.63 -3.05 30.80
N HIS A 23 -17.68 -3.03 29.86
CA HIS A 23 -16.79 -4.17 29.64
C HIS A 23 -15.63 -4.21 30.64
N GLN A 24 -15.18 -3.05 31.14
CA GLN A 24 -14.15 -3.01 32.20
C GLN A 24 -14.63 -3.65 33.52
N SER A 25 -15.93 -3.74 33.76
CA SER A 25 -16.47 -4.33 34.98
C SER A 25 -16.74 -5.85 34.89
N MET A 26 -16.48 -6.48 33.75
CA MET A 26 -16.60 -7.94 33.60
C MET A 26 -15.34 -8.63 34.14
N GLU A 27 -15.50 -9.63 34.99
CA GLU A 27 -14.40 -10.33 35.67
C GLU A 27 -13.48 -11.06 34.67
N GLU A 28 -14.00 -11.42 33.51
CA GLU A 28 -13.29 -12.10 32.43
C GLU A 28 -12.43 -11.16 31.57
N VAL A 29 -12.61 -9.83 31.70
CA VAL A 29 -11.92 -8.84 30.87
C VAL A 29 -10.62 -8.39 31.52
N VAL A 30 -9.49 -8.78 30.93
CA VAL A 30 -8.14 -8.46 31.43
C VAL A 30 -7.75 -7.00 31.20
N SER A 31 -8.17 -6.38 30.09
CA SER A 31 -7.83 -4.99 29.77
C SER A 31 -8.73 -4.42 28.67
N VAL A 32 -9.05 -3.12 28.77
CA VAL A 32 -9.77 -2.36 27.74
C VAL A 32 -8.96 -1.12 27.37
N PHE A 33 -8.72 -0.93 26.07
CA PHE A 33 -8.02 0.24 25.55
C PHE A 33 -8.94 1.04 24.61
N PRO A 34 -8.97 2.38 24.70
CA PRO A 34 -9.70 3.19 23.73
C PRO A 34 -9.20 2.93 22.31
N SER A 35 -10.12 2.68 21.39
CA SER A 35 -9.78 2.63 19.96
C SER A 35 -9.22 3.98 19.54
N ARG A 36 -8.09 3.95 18.83
CA ARG A 36 -7.43 5.16 18.31
C ARG A 36 -7.31 5.03 16.80
N THR A 37 -7.69 6.09 16.08
CA THR A 37 -7.30 6.23 14.68
C THR A 37 -5.80 6.47 14.64
N LEU A 38 -5.04 5.45 14.28
CA LEU A 38 -3.62 5.59 13.97
C LEU A 38 -3.49 5.99 12.51
N GLN A 39 -2.62 6.97 12.24
CA GLN A 39 -2.22 7.30 10.87
C GLN A 39 -1.32 6.16 10.36
N LEU A 40 -1.64 5.63 9.18
CA LEU A 40 -0.80 4.65 8.51
C LEU A 40 0.52 5.33 8.13
N HIS A 41 1.59 5.00 8.85
CA HIS A 41 2.93 5.49 8.57
C HIS A 41 3.78 4.35 8.00
N THR A 42 4.06 4.41 6.70
CA THR A 42 5.08 3.56 6.04
C THR A 42 6.50 4.03 6.34
N THR A 43 6.67 5.17 7.01
CA THR A 43 7.97 5.79 7.29
C THR A 43 8.84 5.04 8.30
N ARG A 44 8.25 4.12 9.10
CA ARG A 44 8.97 3.39 10.15
C ARG A 44 9.01 1.88 9.96
N SER A 45 8.17 1.31 9.09
CA SER A 45 8.04 -0.14 8.94
C SER A 45 9.37 -0.79 8.55
N TRP A 46 10.14 -0.16 7.66
CA TRP A 46 11.45 -0.66 7.23
C TRP A 46 12.49 -0.65 8.37
N ASP A 47 12.58 0.44 9.13
CA ASP A 47 13.46 0.51 10.31
C ASP A 47 13.08 -0.49 11.38
N PHE A 48 11.78 -0.68 11.63
CA PHE A 48 11.27 -1.67 12.57
C PHE A 48 11.68 -3.11 12.19
N MET A 49 11.72 -3.42 10.89
CA MET A 49 12.21 -4.71 10.38
C MET A 49 13.75 -4.82 10.35
N GLY A 50 14.48 -3.80 10.78
CA GLY A 50 15.94 -3.75 10.70
C GLY A 50 16.48 -3.47 9.30
N PHE A 51 15.63 -3.02 8.37
CA PHE A 51 15.96 -2.70 6.99
C PHE A 51 16.10 -1.18 6.80
N ASN A 52 17.04 -0.59 7.53
CA ASN A 52 17.31 0.84 7.43
C ASN A 52 18.04 1.21 6.11
N GLN A 53 18.16 2.51 5.86
CA GLN A 53 18.75 3.03 4.62
C GLN A 53 20.24 2.67 4.42
N SER A 54 20.94 2.24 5.47
CA SER A 54 22.37 1.89 5.40
C SER A 54 22.63 0.47 4.89
N ILE A 55 21.60 -0.28 4.52
CA ILE A 55 21.79 -1.65 4.05
C ILE A 55 22.53 -1.71 2.70
N THR A 56 23.39 -2.70 2.55
CA THR A 56 24.14 -2.91 1.31
C THR A 56 23.20 -3.41 0.21
N ARG A 57 23.11 -2.65 -0.88
CA ARG A 57 22.24 -2.94 -2.03
C ARG A 57 23.04 -3.29 -3.27
N LYS A 58 22.59 -4.29 -4.04
CA LYS A 58 23.18 -4.63 -5.35
C LYS A 58 22.43 -3.88 -6.45
N ARG A 59 22.64 -2.56 -6.50
CA ARG A 59 21.86 -1.64 -7.35
C ARG A 59 21.79 -2.04 -8.82
N SER A 60 22.89 -2.57 -9.39
CA SER A 60 22.92 -3.03 -10.79
C SER A 60 22.00 -4.21 -11.08
N VAL A 61 21.78 -5.07 -10.10
CA VAL A 61 20.84 -6.20 -10.18
C VAL A 61 19.43 -5.69 -9.94
N GLU A 62 19.23 -4.91 -8.87
CA GLU A 62 17.92 -4.40 -8.46
C GLU A 62 17.28 -3.51 -9.52
N SER A 63 18.06 -2.72 -10.27
CA SER A 63 17.56 -1.89 -11.38
C SER A 63 17.00 -2.70 -12.57
N ASP A 64 17.31 -3.99 -12.64
CA ASP A 64 16.85 -4.90 -13.69
C ASP A 64 15.74 -5.85 -13.17
N ILE A 65 15.29 -5.71 -11.92
CA ILE A 65 14.16 -6.47 -11.37
C ILE A 65 12.86 -5.73 -11.66
N ILE A 66 11.84 -6.47 -12.10
CA ILE A 66 10.51 -5.94 -12.40
C ILE A 66 9.52 -6.52 -11.41
N VAL A 67 8.87 -5.65 -10.63
CA VAL A 67 7.84 -6.03 -9.66
C VAL A 67 6.47 -5.82 -10.30
N GLY A 68 5.71 -6.90 -10.45
CA GLY A 68 4.33 -6.85 -10.96
C GLY A 68 3.33 -6.74 -9.82
N ILE A 69 2.39 -5.81 -9.92
CA ILE A 69 1.36 -5.55 -8.90
C ILE A 69 -0.01 -5.61 -9.58
N THR A 70 -0.92 -6.39 -9.00
CA THR A 70 -2.29 -6.57 -9.48
C THR A 70 -3.24 -6.07 -8.40
N ASP A 71 -3.81 -4.89 -8.61
CA ASP A 71 -4.53 -4.13 -7.59
C ASP A 71 -5.51 -3.14 -8.25
N THR A 72 -6.02 -2.14 -7.51
CA THR A 72 -6.98 -1.12 -7.97
C THR A 72 -6.43 -0.14 -9.00
N GLY A 73 -5.10 -0.13 -9.20
CA GLY A 73 -4.42 0.73 -10.17
C GLY A 73 -3.13 1.30 -9.61
N ILE A 74 -2.67 2.42 -10.19
CA ILE A 74 -1.60 3.25 -9.60
C ILE A 74 -1.82 4.73 -9.93
N TRP A 75 -1.42 5.63 -9.02
CA TRP A 75 -1.38 7.08 -9.24
C TRP A 75 0.02 7.53 -9.71
N PRO A 76 0.26 7.69 -11.03
CA PRO A 76 1.60 7.84 -11.57
C PRO A 76 2.30 9.15 -11.20
N GLU A 77 1.56 10.19 -10.81
CA GLU A 77 2.12 11.50 -10.42
C GLU A 77 2.67 11.52 -8.98
N SER A 78 2.53 10.43 -8.22
CA SER A 78 3.11 10.35 -6.89
C SER A 78 4.65 10.42 -6.94
N LYS A 79 5.24 11.15 -5.98
CA LYS A 79 6.71 11.27 -5.85
C LYS A 79 7.38 9.90 -5.69
N SER A 80 6.71 8.93 -5.08
CA SER A 80 7.19 7.54 -4.95
C SER A 80 7.45 6.87 -6.29
N PHE A 81 6.87 7.38 -7.38
CA PHE A 81 7.00 6.81 -8.72
C PHE A 81 7.71 7.74 -9.73
N SER A 82 8.40 8.76 -9.24
CA SER A 82 9.29 9.56 -10.09
C SER A 82 10.38 8.67 -10.70
N ASP A 83 10.70 8.90 -11.97
CA ASP A 83 11.77 8.22 -12.67
C ASP A 83 13.07 9.04 -12.71
N LYS A 84 13.18 10.08 -11.88
CA LYS A 84 14.42 10.86 -11.76
C LYS A 84 15.57 9.94 -11.35
N GLY A 85 16.61 9.89 -12.20
CA GLY A 85 17.79 9.05 -11.98
C GLY A 85 17.64 7.60 -12.48
N PHE A 86 16.50 7.24 -13.09
CA PHE A 86 16.34 5.95 -13.75
C PHE A 86 17.00 5.95 -15.13
N GLY A 87 17.66 4.84 -15.45
CA GLY A 87 18.15 4.55 -16.80
C GLY A 87 17.02 4.09 -17.73
N PRO A 88 17.36 3.66 -18.96
CA PRO A 88 16.37 3.10 -19.86
C PRO A 88 15.75 1.82 -19.28
N VAL A 89 14.49 1.55 -19.63
CA VAL A 89 13.78 0.33 -19.27
C VAL A 89 14.59 -0.93 -19.66
N PRO A 90 14.64 -1.97 -18.80
CA PRO A 90 15.28 -3.24 -19.11
C PRO A 90 14.95 -3.79 -20.51
N LYS A 91 15.96 -4.12 -21.31
CA LYS A 91 15.80 -4.64 -22.68
C LYS A 91 14.95 -5.92 -22.77
N LYS A 92 14.92 -6.71 -21.68
CA LYS A 92 14.10 -7.93 -21.58
C LYS A 92 12.60 -7.64 -21.45
N TRP A 93 12.23 -6.42 -21.08
CA TRP A 93 10.83 -6.02 -20.93
C TRP A 93 10.15 -5.84 -22.28
N LYS A 94 8.99 -6.50 -22.44
CA LYS A 94 8.15 -6.41 -23.66
C LYS A 94 6.75 -5.89 -23.36
N GLY A 95 6.51 -5.41 -22.14
CA GLY A 95 5.22 -4.86 -21.73
C GLY A 95 4.98 -3.49 -22.36
N ALA A 96 3.72 -3.19 -22.66
CA ALA A 96 3.31 -1.89 -23.19
C ALA A 96 2.53 -1.11 -22.15
N CYS A 97 2.67 0.23 -22.16
CA CYS A 97 1.81 1.11 -21.38
C CYS A 97 0.42 1.18 -22.02
N LYS A 98 -0.56 0.51 -21.39
CA LYS A 98 -1.98 0.50 -21.78
C LYS A 98 -2.84 0.93 -20.59
N GLY A 99 -2.49 2.07 -19.99
CA GLY A 99 -3.15 2.58 -18.79
C GLY A 99 -4.50 3.28 -19.02
N GLY A 100 -4.94 3.41 -20.28
CA GLY A 100 -6.16 4.13 -20.64
C GLY A 100 -5.89 5.58 -21.05
N ILE A 101 -6.91 6.44 -20.97
CA ILE A 101 -6.85 7.82 -21.45
C ILE A 101 -5.83 8.62 -20.63
N ASN A 102 -4.87 9.26 -21.31
CA ASN A 102 -3.88 10.15 -20.71
C ASN A 102 -3.12 9.54 -19.52
N PHE A 103 -2.79 8.24 -19.58
CA PHE A 103 -2.03 7.57 -18.53
C PHE A 103 -0.52 7.62 -18.82
N PRO A 104 0.29 8.36 -18.03
CA PRO A 104 1.72 8.45 -18.25
C PRO A 104 2.45 7.24 -17.64
N CYS A 105 3.08 6.43 -18.49
CA CYS A 105 4.19 5.57 -18.04
C CYS A 105 5.51 6.32 -18.18
N ASN A 106 6.50 5.92 -17.38
CA ASN A 106 7.84 6.50 -17.36
C ASN A 106 8.89 5.40 -17.11
N ASN A 107 10.14 5.74 -16.84
CA ASN A 107 11.18 4.72 -16.60
C ASN A 107 11.05 3.99 -15.24
N LYS A 108 10.12 4.41 -14.37
CA LYS A 108 9.78 3.75 -13.11
C LYS A 108 8.52 2.87 -13.25
N ILE A 109 7.41 3.44 -13.70
CA ILE A 109 6.18 2.73 -14.07
C ILE A 109 6.30 2.37 -15.55
N ILE A 110 6.94 1.23 -15.83
CA ILE A 110 7.28 0.80 -17.19
C ILE A 110 6.11 0.12 -17.93
N ARG A 111 4.98 -0.10 -17.23
CA ARG A 111 3.71 -0.61 -17.78
C ARG A 111 2.57 -0.29 -16.85
N ALA A 112 1.43 0.03 -17.46
CA ALA A 112 0.13 0.03 -16.83
C ALA A 112 -0.83 -0.76 -17.70
N ARG A 113 -1.75 -1.51 -17.08
CA ARG A 113 -2.86 -2.18 -17.75
C ARG A 113 -4.00 -2.33 -16.75
N TYR A 114 -5.21 -2.12 -17.22
CA TYR A 114 -6.43 -2.46 -16.50
C TYR A 114 -7.13 -3.62 -17.21
N TYR A 115 -8.03 -4.29 -16.48
CA TYR A 115 -8.86 -5.36 -17.01
C TYR A 115 -10.31 -4.98 -16.71
N PRO A 116 -11.13 -4.66 -17.74
CA PRO A 116 -12.51 -4.27 -17.55
C PRO A 116 -13.28 -5.34 -16.77
N THR A 117 -14.10 -4.91 -15.81
CA THR A 117 -15.08 -5.78 -15.17
C THR A 117 -16.48 -5.19 -15.36
N PRO A 118 -17.55 -6.00 -15.29
CA PRO A 118 -18.91 -5.50 -15.44
C PRO A 118 -19.32 -4.44 -14.40
N VAL A 119 -18.57 -4.32 -13.30
CA VAL A 119 -18.91 -3.52 -12.12
C VAL A 119 -18.12 -2.20 -12.07
N VAL A 120 -16.93 -2.16 -12.67
CA VAL A 120 -16.03 -1.00 -12.63
C VAL A 120 -15.99 -0.34 -14.00
N TYR A 121 -16.63 0.83 -14.11
CA TYR A 121 -16.73 1.59 -15.36
C TYR A 121 -15.46 2.33 -15.75
N ASP A 122 -14.56 2.55 -14.80
CA ASP A 122 -13.28 3.21 -15.04
C ASP A 122 -12.32 2.23 -15.72
N ASN A 123 -12.45 2.16 -17.05
CA ASN A 123 -11.58 1.42 -17.96
C ASN A 123 -10.21 2.09 -18.09
N ILE A 124 -9.55 2.35 -16.96
CA ILE A 124 -8.22 2.96 -16.88
C ILE A 124 -7.44 2.33 -15.72
N ALA A 125 -6.12 2.40 -15.78
CA ALA A 125 -5.23 1.88 -14.73
C ALA A 125 -4.94 2.90 -13.62
N ARG A 126 -5.55 4.09 -13.71
CA ARG A 126 -5.41 5.15 -12.71
C ARG A 126 -6.20 4.79 -11.48
N ASP A 127 -5.53 4.90 -10.34
CA ASP A 127 -6.09 4.52 -9.06
C ASP A 127 -6.84 5.69 -8.42
N TYR A 128 -8.15 5.55 -8.29
CA TYR A 128 -9.00 6.50 -7.55
C TYR A 128 -9.40 5.99 -6.17
N GLU A 129 -9.07 4.74 -5.84
CA GLU A 129 -9.38 4.14 -4.54
C GLU A 129 -8.19 4.33 -3.58
N GLY A 130 -6.97 4.11 -4.08
CA GLY A 130 -5.70 4.40 -3.38
C GLY A 130 -4.95 3.16 -2.89
N HIS A 131 -5.61 2.00 -2.77
CA HIS A 131 -5.02 0.76 -2.28
C HIS A 131 -3.85 0.30 -3.17
N GLY A 132 -4.02 0.32 -4.49
CA GLY A 132 -2.98 -0.07 -5.43
C GLY A 132 -1.76 0.85 -5.40
N THR A 133 -1.99 2.17 -5.31
CA THR A 133 -0.94 3.18 -5.12
C THR A 133 -0.18 2.95 -3.82
N HIS A 134 -0.91 2.70 -2.74
CA HIS A 134 -0.32 2.44 -1.42
C HIS A 134 0.52 1.16 -1.43
N ALA A 135 -0.02 0.04 -1.93
CA ALA A 135 0.67 -1.24 -2.06
C ALA A 135 1.92 -1.12 -2.94
N ALA A 136 1.82 -0.43 -4.09
CA ALA A 136 2.94 -0.21 -4.99
C ALA A 136 4.05 0.65 -4.38
N SER A 137 3.68 1.67 -3.60
CA SER A 137 4.64 2.52 -2.89
C SER A 137 5.41 1.75 -1.81
N ILE A 138 4.75 0.80 -1.14
CA ILE A 138 5.41 -0.06 -0.15
C ILE A 138 6.38 -1.01 -0.86
N ALA A 139 5.91 -1.74 -1.88
CA ALA A 139 6.72 -2.77 -2.51
C ALA A 139 7.93 -2.22 -3.29
N SER A 140 7.78 -1.04 -3.92
CA SER A 140 8.78 -0.53 -4.86
C SER A 140 8.85 1.00 -4.97
N GLY A 141 8.27 1.75 -4.03
CA GLY A 141 8.33 3.20 -4.04
C GLY A 141 9.75 3.74 -3.86
N ASN A 142 10.01 4.93 -4.41
CA ASN A 142 11.18 5.71 -4.03
C ASN A 142 11.02 6.23 -2.59
N GLU A 143 12.15 6.52 -1.96
CA GLU A 143 12.17 7.34 -0.76
C GLU A 143 11.58 8.73 -1.07
N VAL A 144 10.69 9.19 -0.21
CA VAL A 144 10.04 10.50 -0.30
C VAL A 144 10.19 11.18 1.05
N ASN A 145 10.94 12.28 1.07
CA ASN A 145 11.15 13.15 2.24
C ASN A 145 10.34 14.44 2.11
#